data_AF-A0A1E1VYK7-F1
#
_entry.id   AF-A0A1E1VYK7-F1
#
_cell.length_a   1.000
_cell.length_b   1.000
_cell.length_c   1.000
_cell.angle_alpha   90.00
_cell.angle_beta   90.00
_cell.angle_gamma   90.00
#
_symmetry.space_group_name_H-M   'P 1'
#
loop_
_entity.id
_entity.type
_entity.pdbx_description
1 polymer ?
#
loop_
_entity_poly.entity_id
_entity_poly.type
_entity_poly.pdbx_seq_one_letter_code
_entity_poly.pdbx_strand_id
1 'polypeptide(L)'
;GEVGARPQHREAVVNACVYVHQTLHRANARLAKRANRTMAITPRHYLDFIQQMVKLYAEKRADLEEQQLHLNVGLGKIAETVEQVEEMQKSLAVKSQELQAKNEAANAKLRQMVKDQQEAEKKKVESQEIQVALEKQTKAIEAKRRDVMADLAQVEPAVIEAQNAVRSIKKQQLVEVR
;
A
#
# COMPACT_ATOMS: atom_id res chain seq x y z
N GLY A 1 -63.47 14.79 41.63
CA GLY A 1 -63.57 15.51 40.35
C GLY A 1 -62.70 14.79 39.38
N GLU A 2 -63.29 13.97 38.52
CA GLU A 2 -62.56 13.14 37.56
C GLU A 2 -61.97 14.03 36.47
N VAL A 3 -60.64 14.03 36.36
CA VAL A 3 -59.92 14.64 35.26
C VAL A 3 -60.14 13.75 34.05
N GLY A 4 -61.06 14.18 33.16
CA GLY A 4 -61.43 13.44 31.96
C GLY A 4 -60.19 13.02 31.15
N ALA A 5 -60.14 11.72 30.81
CA ALA A 5 -59.06 11.13 30.03
C ALA A 5 -58.83 11.92 28.73
N ARG A 6 -57.56 12.15 28.38
CA ARG A 6 -57.22 12.77 27.09
C ARG A 6 -57.83 11.91 25.98
N PRO A 7 -58.55 12.50 25.00
CA PRO A 7 -59.13 11.72 23.92
C PRO A 7 -58.03 10.93 23.23
N GLN A 8 -58.27 9.64 22.99
CA GLN A 8 -57.33 8.84 22.21
C GLN A 8 -57.18 9.49 20.82
N HIS A 9 -56.02 9.35 20.16
CA HIS A 9 -55.76 9.99 18.85
C HIS A 9 -56.90 9.76 17.84
N ARG A 10 -57.46 8.55 17.85
CA ARG A 10 -58.63 8.18 17.06
C ARG A 10 -59.86 9.03 17.37
N GLU A 11 -60.18 9.26 18.64
CA GLU A 11 -61.32 10.08 19.06
C GLU A 11 -61.15 11.53 18.65
N ALA A 12 -59.93 12.07 18.75
CA ALA A 12 -59.64 13.42 18.27
C ALA A 12 -59.89 13.57 16.76
N VAL A 13 -59.45 12.59 15.96
CA VAL A 13 -59.68 12.57 14.51
C VAL A 13 -61.19 12.44 14.19
N VAL A 14 -61.89 11.53 14.86
CA VAL A 14 -63.34 11.35 14.67
C VAL A 14 -64.11 12.63 15.02
N ASN A 15 -63.79 13.27 16.15
CA ASN A 15 -64.42 14.52 16.56
C ASN A 15 -64.13 15.66 15.56
N ALA A 16 -62.93 15.71 14.99
CA ALA A 16 -62.58 16.67 13.94
C ALA A 16 -63.40 16.44 12.66
N CYS A 17 -63.58 15.20 12.21
CA CYS A 17 -64.43 14.86 11.06
C CYS A 17 -65.88 15.33 11.26
N VAL A 18 -66.44 15.06 12.45
CA VAL A 18 -67.80 15.49 12.81
C VAL A 18 -67.89 17.02 12.80
N TYR A 19 -66.91 17.70 13.40
CA TYR A 19 -66.86 19.16 13.43
C TYR A 19 -66.85 19.75 12.02
N VAL A 20 -65.99 19.25 11.11
CA VAL A 20 -65.91 19.70 9.72
C VAL A 20 -67.28 19.56 9.02
N HIS A 21 -67.95 18.41 9.16
CA HIS A 21 -69.27 18.19 8.57
C HIS A 21 -70.34 19.17 9.10
N GLN A 22 -70.32 19.44 10.41
CA GLN A 22 -71.21 20.44 11.02
C GLN A 22 -70.91 21.86 10.53
N THR A 23 -69.63 22.21 10.33
CA THR A 23 -69.29 23.55 9.80
C THR A 23 -69.80 23.76 8.38
N LEU A 24 -69.86 22.69 7.57
CA LEU A 24 -70.43 22.73 6.22
C LEU A 24 -71.93 23.09 6.27
N HIS A 25 -72.69 22.51 7.22
CA HIS A 25 -74.10 22.85 7.43
C HIS A 25 -74.28 24.32 7.83
N ARG A 26 -73.45 24.81 8.76
CA ARG A 26 -73.46 26.23 9.17
C ARG A 26 -73.11 27.16 8.00
N ALA A 27 -72.15 26.77 7.16
CA ALA A 27 -71.77 27.54 5.98
C ALA A 27 -72.90 27.59 4.94
N ASN A 28 -73.56 26.47 4.69
CA ASN A 28 -74.69 26.38 3.77
C ASN A 28 -75.89 27.24 4.23
N ALA A 29 -76.18 27.26 5.53
CA ALA A 29 -77.20 28.15 6.09
C ALA A 29 -76.87 29.64 5.90
N ARG A 30 -75.59 30.01 5.96
CA ARG A 30 -75.15 31.40 5.67
C ARG A 30 -75.26 31.75 4.19
N LEU A 31 -74.92 30.81 3.30
CA LEU A 31 -75.04 30.96 1.84
C LEU A 31 -76.49 31.13 1.42
N ALA A 32 -77.40 30.35 2.00
CA ALA A 32 -78.84 30.46 1.78
C ALA A 32 -79.34 31.89 2.07
N LYS A 33 -78.93 32.46 3.21
CA LYS A 33 -79.32 33.81 3.64
C LYS A 33 -78.75 34.94 2.77
N ARG A 34 -77.54 34.78 2.25
CA ARG A 34 -76.82 35.87 1.54
C ARG A 34 -77.02 35.86 0.04
N ALA A 35 -77.09 34.68 -0.56
CA ALA A 35 -77.07 34.51 -2.02
C ALA A 35 -78.33 33.82 -2.56
N ASN A 36 -79.30 33.51 -1.70
CA ASN A 36 -80.48 32.70 -2.04
C ASN A 36 -80.12 31.37 -2.75
N ARG A 37 -78.95 30.82 -2.41
CA ARG A 37 -78.42 29.56 -2.96
C ARG A 37 -78.26 28.56 -1.83
N THR A 38 -78.86 27.39 -1.98
CA THR A 38 -78.76 26.28 -1.03
C THR A 38 -78.15 25.06 -1.71
N MET A 39 -77.17 24.43 -1.08
CA MET A 39 -76.66 23.13 -1.48
C MET A 39 -77.36 22.05 -0.65
N ALA A 40 -77.73 20.93 -1.26
CA ALA A 40 -78.15 19.77 -0.49
C ALA A 40 -76.92 19.17 0.18
N ILE A 41 -76.90 19.10 1.52
CA ILE A 41 -75.88 18.34 2.25
C ILE A 41 -76.57 17.08 2.78
N THR A 42 -76.11 15.93 2.32
CA THR A 42 -76.70 14.63 2.70
C THR A 42 -75.66 13.81 3.47
N PRO A 43 -76.09 12.81 4.25
CA PRO A 43 -75.16 11.87 4.88
C PRO A 43 -74.23 11.16 3.89
N ARG A 44 -74.63 11.03 2.61
CA ARG A 44 -73.75 10.52 1.53
C ARG A 44 -72.47 11.34 1.42
N HIS A 45 -72.56 12.68 1.44
CA HIS A 45 -71.39 13.55 1.37
C HIS A 45 -70.46 13.38 2.57
N TYR A 46 -70.98 12.99 3.74
CA TYR A 46 -70.15 12.68 4.90
C TYR A 46 -69.40 11.35 4.75
N LEU A 47 -70.09 10.33 4.23
CA LEU A 47 -69.45 9.04 3.94
C LEU A 47 -68.37 9.17 2.86
N ASP A 48 -68.65 9.93 1.79
CA ASP A 48 -67.67 10.22 0.74
C ASP A 48 -66.46 10.96 1.31
N PHE A 49 -66.68 11.94 2.19
CA PHE A 49 -65.60 12.65 2.90
C PHE A 49 -64.73 11.71 3.74
N ILE A 50 -65.34 10.82 4.53
CA ILE A 50 -64.59 9.85 5.35
C ILE A 50 -63.79 8.92 4.44
N GLN A 51 -64.38 8.39 3.38
CA GLN A 51 -63.70 7.52 2.43
C GLN A 51 -62.50 8.22 1.78
N GLN A 52 -62.68 9.48 1.38
CA GLN A 52 -61.60 10.28 0.80
C GLN A 52 -60.50 10.56 1.82
N MET A 53 -60.84 10.84 3.08
CA MET A 53 -59.85 11.06 4.14
C MET A 53 -59.03 9.79 4.40
N VAL A 54 -59.67 8.62 4.47
CA VAL A 54 -58.98 7.34 4.64
C VAL A 54 -58.04 7.05 3.47
N LYS A 55 -58.51 7.26 2.23
CA LYS A 55 -57.68 7.08 1.03
C LYS A 55 -56.46 8.01 1.04
N LEU A 56 -56.67 9.30 1.30
CA LEU A 56 -55.59 10.29 1.31
C LEU A 56 -54.59 10.01 2.43
N TYR A 57 -55.07 9.59 3.60
CA TYR A 57 -54.19 9.21 4.71
C TYR A 57 -53.31 8.02 4.34
N ALA A 58 -53.87 6.98 3.73
CA ALA A 58 -53.11 5.81 3.28
C ALA A 58 -52.06 6.18 2.23
N GLU A 59 -52.42 7.03 1.26
CA GLU A 59 -51.50 7.53 0.23
C GLU A 59 -50.35 8.33 0.86
N LYS A 60 -50.67 9.34 1.68
CA LYS A 60 -49.63 10.17 2.32
C LYS A 60 -48.75 9.40 3.28
N ARG A 61 -49.32 8.39 3.95
CA ARG A 61 -48.55 7.49 4.80
C ARG A 61 -47.57 6.66 3.98
N ALA A 62 -48.00 6.08 2.87
CA ALA A 62 -47.14 5.31 1.98
C ALA A 62 -46.01 6.18 1.41
N ASP A 63 -46.31 7.40 0.95
CA ASP A 63 -45.32 8.37 0.47
C ASP A 63 -44.24 8.65 1.54
N LEU A 64 -44.66 8.87 2.78
CA LEU A 64 -43.75 9.15 3.90
C LEU A 64 -42.92 7.92 4.30
N GLU A 65 -43.52 6.72 4.28
CA GLU A 65 -42.82 5.47 4.56
C GLU A 65 -41.74 5.20 3.50
N GLU A 66 -42.02 5.47 2.22
CA GLU A 66 -41.03 5.36 1.14
C GLU A 66 -39.89 6.37 1.32
N GLN A 67 -40.20 7.64 1.64
CA GLN A 67 -39.19 8.67 1.91
C GLN A 67 -38.31 8.31 3.12
N GLN A 68 -38.91 7.80 4.19
CA GLN A 68 -38.17 7.33 5.36
C GLN A 68 -37.27 6.15 5.01
N LEU A 69 -37.76 5.19 4.23
CA LEU A 69 -36.96 4.06 3.76
C LEU A 69 -35.74 4.53 2.96
N HIS A 70 -35.96 5.42 1.98
CA HIS A 70 -34.87 5.98 1.17
C HIS A 70 -33.82 6.68 2.05
N LEU A 71 -34.26 7.50 3.00
CA LEU A 71 -33.36 8.21 3.92
C LEU A 71 -32.57 7.23 4.80
N ASN A 72 -33.24 6.24 5.40
CA ASN A 72 -32.61 5.26 6.28
C ASN A 72 -31.58 4.41 5.54
N VAL A 73 -31.91 3.97 4.32
CA VAL A 73 -30.96 3.26 3.46
C VAL A 73 -29.78 4.14 3.07
N GLY A 74 -30.04 5.41 2.73
CA GLY A 74 -28.99 6.37 2.40
C GLY A 74 -28.03 6.62 3.57
N LEU A 75 -28.56 6.84 4.77
CA LEU A 75 -27.77 7.01 5.99
C LEU A 75 -26.98 5.75 6.34
N GLY A 76 -27.57 4.56 6.18
CA GLY A 76 -26.88 3.29 6.39
C GLY A 76 -25.68 3.13 5.45
N LYS A 77 -25.85 3.43 4.16
CA LYS A 77 -24.76 3.41 3.19
C LYS A 77 -23.66 4.41 3.52
N ILE A 78 -24.02 5.62 3.95
CA ILE A 78 -23.03 6.63 4.37
C ILE A 78 -22.22 6.11 5.56
N ALA A 79 -22.88 5.55 6.58
CA ALA A 79 -22.19 4.98 7.74
C ALA A 79 -21.22 3.85 7.34
N GLU A 80 -21.65 2.94 6.46
CA GLU A 80 -20.80 1.87 5.93
C GLU A 80 -19.57 2.44 5.18
N THR A 81 -19.77 3.45 4.32
CA THR A 81 -18.66 4.07 3.59
C THR A 81 -17.66 4.76 4.52
N VAL A 82 -18.12 5.37 5.62
CA VAL A 82 -17.24 5.97 6.63
C VAL A 82 -16.37 4.89 7.27
N GLU A 83 -16.95 3.77 7.69
CA GLU A 83 -16.21 2.64 8.26
C GLU A 83 -15.16 2.08 7.29
N GLN A 84 -15.54 1.87 6.02
CA GLN A 84 -14.61 1.39 4.98
C GLN A 84 -13.45 2.37 4.73
N VAL A 85 -13.72 3.67 4.72
CA VAL A 85 -12.67 4.70 4.57
C VAL A 85 -11.73 4.71 5.78
N GLU A 86 -12.25 4.59 7.00
CA GLU A 86 -11.42 4.51 8.20
C GLU A 86 -10.51 3.27 8.19
N GLU A 87 -11.03 2.12 7.79
CA GLU A 87 -10.24 0.90 7.66
C GLU A 87 -9.14 1.05 6.60
N MET A 88 -9.48 1.61 5.44
CA MET A 88 -8.52 1.88 4.38
C MET A 88 -7.42 2.86 4.81
N GLN A 89 -7.77 3.90 5.57
CA GLN A 89 -6.79 4.85 6.12
C GLN A 89 -5.81 4.15 7.08
N LYS A 90 -6.32 3.27 7.97
CA LYS A 90 -5.46 2.46 8.86
C LYS A 90 -4.52 1.57 8.05
N SER A 91 -5.04 0.87 7.04
CA SER A 91 -4.24 0.00 6.16
C SER A 91 -3.15 0.78 5.41
N LEU A 92 -3.49 1.96 4.89
CA LEU A 92 -2.54 2.83 4.19
C LEU A 92 -1.44 3.35 5.12
N ALA A 93 -1.77 3.71 6.36
CA ALA A 93 -0.78 4.15 7.33
C ALA A 93 0.27 3.06 7.61
N VAL A 94 -0.17 1.81 7.82
CA VAL A 94 0.74 0.68 8.04
C VAL A 94 1.61 0.43 6.81
N LYS A 95 1.00 0.36 5.61
CA LYS A 95 1.74 0.14 4.36
C LYS A 95 2.73 1.25 4.06
N SER A 96 2.41 2.49 4.40
CA SER A 96 3.31 3.63 4.23
C SER A 96 4.56 3.49 5.10
N GLN A 97 4.41 3.07 6.36
CA GLN A 97 5.53 2.80 7.26
C GLN A 97 6.40 1.63 6.76
N GLU A 98 5.77 0.53 6.35
CA GLU A 98 6.50 -0.62 5.78
C GLU A 98 7.28 -0.25 4.52
N LEU A 99 6.67 0.56 3.64
CA LEU A 99 7.30 1.03 2.41
C LEU A 99 8.51 1.91 2.73
N GLN A 100 8.38 2.82 3.69
CA GLN A 100 9.49 3.67 4.12
C GLN A 100 10.64 2.82 4.66
N ALA A 101 10.38 1.88 5.57
CA ALA A 101 11.41 1.00 6.13
C ALA A 101 12.11 0.16 5.05
N LYS A 102 11.36 -0.39 4.10
CA LYS A 102 11.94 -1.13 2.96
C LYS A 102 12.78 -0.25 2.05
N ASN A 103 12.34 0.99 1.82
CA ASN A 103 13.07 1.94 1.00
C ASN A 103 14.39 2.35 1.68
N GLU A 104 14.37 2.60 2.99
CA GLU A 104 15.57 2.87 3.79
C GLU A 104 16.55 1.68 3.74
N ALA A 105 16.07 0.45 3.93
CA ALA A 105 16.89 -0.76 3.83
C ALA A 105 17.49 -0.95 2.42
N ALA A 106 16.71 -0.72 1.37
CA ALA A 106 17.17 -0.80 -0.01
C ALA A 106 18.26 0.25 -0.29
N ASN A 107 18.07 1.49 0.16
CA ASN A 107 19.06 2.56 0.02
C ASN A 107 20.35 2.27 0.79
N ALA A 108 20.26 1.71 2.01
CA ALA A 108 21.43 1.29 2.77
C ALA A 108 22.21 0.20 2.03
N LYS A 109 21.52 -0.79 1.47
CA LYS A 109 22.13 -1.87 0.69
C LYS A 109 22.79 -1.36 -0.59
N LEU A 110 22.17 -0.41 -1.29
CA LEU A 110 22.76 0.25 -2.46
C LEU A 110 24.06 0.98 -2.10
N ARG A 111 24.08 1.73 -1.00
CA ARG A 111 25.31 2.40 -0.53
C ARG A 111 26.42 1.40 -0.23
N GLN A 112 26.10 0.30 0.43
CA GLN A 112 27.07 -0.77 0.71
C GLN A 112 27.60 -1.39 -0.59
N MET A 113 26.72 -1.71 -1.54
CA MET A 113 27.11 -2.29 -2.82
C MET A 113 28.04 -1.36 -3.61
N VAL A 114 27.77 -0.04 -3.62
CA VAL A 114 28.65 0.95 -4.26
C VAL A 114 30.02 0.98 -3.60
N LYS A 115 30.07 0.93 -2.27
CA LYS A 115 31.33 0.89 -1.52
C LYS A 115 32.13 -0.39 -1.84
N ASP A 116 31.47 -1.55 -1.80
CA ASP A 116 32.09 -2.83 -2.08
C ASP A 116 32.61 -2.89 -3.53
N GLN A 117 31.85 -2.32 -4.48
CA GLN A 117 32.26 -2.23 -5.88
C GLN A 117 33.50 -1.34 -6.06
N GLN A 118 33.56 -0.19 -5.37
CA GLN A 118 34.74 0.68 -5.39
C GLN A 118 35.98 -0.02 -4.81
N GLU A 119 35.83 -0.74 -3.70
CA GLU A 119 36.92 -1.48 -3.10
C GLU A 119 37.39 -2.64 -3.99
N ALA A 120 36.47 -3.38 -4.59
CA ALA A 120 36.77 -4.45 -5.53
C ALA A 120 37.51 -3.92 -6.78
N GLU A 121 37.08 -2.78 -7.35
CA GLU A 121 37.75 -2.19 -8.50
C GLU A 121 39.16 -1.71 -8.14
N LYS A 122 39.36 -1.12 -6.95
CA LYS A 122 40.68 -0.73 -6.47
C LYS A 122 41.62 -1.95 -6.34
N LYS A 123 41.17 -3.03 -5.71
CA LYS A 123 41.95 -4.28 -5.57
C LYS A 123 42.27 -4.92 -6.92
N LYS A 124 41.36 -4.81 -7.89
CA LYS A 124 41.56 -5.29 -9.26
C LYS A 124 42.66 -4.50 -9.97
N VAL A 125 42.65 -3.18 -9.87
CA VAL A 125 43.73 -2.32 -10.41
C VAL A 125 45.07 -2.67 -9.75
N GLU A 126 45.12 -2.74 -8.41
CA GLU A 126 46.33 -3.14 -7.67
C GLU A 126 46.85 -4.51 -8.11
N SER A 127 45.96 -5.50 -8.30
CA SER A 127 46.34 -6.83 -8.78
C SER A 127 46.91 -6.81 -10.21
N GLN A 128 46.34 -5.99 -11.09
CA GLN A 128 46.85 -5.82 -12.45
C GLN A 128 48.24 -5.19 -12.47
N GLU A 129 48.48 -4.18 -11.63
CA GLU A 129 49.81 -3.55 -11.48
C GLU A 129 50.85 -4.56 -10.96
N ILE A 130 50.48 -5.36 -9.95
CA ILE A 130 51.35 -6.41 -9.42
C ILE A 130 51.66 -7.46 -10.49
N GLN A 131 50.68 -7.90 -11.28
CA GLN A 131 50.90 -8.85 -12.39
C GLN A 131 51.92 -8.30 -13.39
N VAL A 132 51.77 -7.04 -13.83
CA VAL A 132 52.71 -6.40 -14.77
C VAL A 132 54.12 -6.31 -14.17
N ALA A 133 54.25 -5.97 -12.88
CA ALA A 133 55.53 -5.92 -12.20
C ALA A 133 56.18 -7.31 -12.09
N LEU A 134 55.39 -8.34 -11.77
CA LEU A 134 55.84 -9.73 -11.65
C LEU A 134 56.31 -10.26 -13.00
N GLU A 135 55.59 -9.97 -14.09
CA GLU A 135 56.01 -10.34 -15.45
C GLU A 135 57.35 -9.71 -15.83
N LYS A 136 57.55 -8.41 -15.52
CA LYS A 136 58.84 -7.73 -15.76
C LYS A 136 59.98 -8.38 -14.97
N GLN A 137 59.77 -8.65 -13.68
CA GLN A 137 60.78 -9.33 -12.86
C GLN A 137 61.07 -10.73 -13.37
N THR A 138 60.05 -11.49 -13.77
CA THR A 138 60.22 -12.85 -14.28
C THR A 138 61.05 -12.85 -15.57
N LYS A 139 60.75 -11.95 -16.51
CA LYS A 139 61.56 -11.77 -17.74
C LYS A 139 63.01 -11.40 -17.42
N ALA A 140 63.25 -10.51 -16.45
CA ALA A 140 64.60 -10.13 -16.05
C ALA A 140 65.36 -11.29 -15.39
N ILE A 141 64.70 -12.09 -14.55
CA ILE A 141 65.27 -13.29 -13.93
C ILE A 141 65.58 -14.34 -15.00
N GLU A 142 64.69 -14.56 -15.97
CA GLU A 142 64.92 -15.50 -17.08
C GLU A 142 66.11 -15.08 -17.95
N ALA A 143 66.22 -13.80 -18.29
CA ALA A 143 67.36 -13.27 -19.03
C ALA A 143 68.67 -13.50 -18.25
N LYS A 144 68.70 -13.08 -16.98
CA LYS A 144 69.88 -13.28 -16.12
C LYS A 144 70.22 -14.75 -15.92
N ARG A 145 69.22 -15.63 -15.83
CA ARG A 145 69.40 -17.07 -15.73
C ARG A 145 70.01 -17.64 -17.01
N ARG A 146 69.57 -17.18 -18.20
CA ARG A 146 70.18 -17.58 -19.47
C ARG A 146 71.65 -17.16 -19.55
N ASP A 147 71.96 -15.93 -19.17
CA ASP A 147 73.33 -15.42 -19.17
C ASP A 147 74.22 -16.25 -18.22
N VAL A 148 73.79 -16.45 -16.98
CA VAL A 148 74.52 -17.26 -15.98
C VAL A 148 74.69 -18.71 -16.42
N MET A 149 73.69 -19.32 -17.06
CA MET A 149 73.80 -20.68 -17.59
C MET A 149 74.76 -20.76 -18.78
N ALA A 150 74.81 -19.73 -19.62
CA ALA A 150 75.78 -19.65 -20.72
C ALA A 150 77.22 -19.51 -20.20
N ASP A 151 77.44 -18.64 -19.20
CA ASP A 151 78.73 -18.50 -18.53
C ASP A 151 79.15 -19.81 -17.86
N LEU A 152 78.22 -20.46 -17.15
CA LEU A 152 78.47 -21.76 -16.53
C LEU A 152 78.87 -22.82 -17.56
N ALA A 153 78.18 -22.88 -18.71
CA ALA A 153 78.50 -23.83 -19.77
C ALA A 153 79.88 -23.61 -20.42
N GLN A 154 80.42 -22.38 -20.39
CA GLN A 154 81.79 -22.10 -20.84
C GLN A 154 82.84 -22.56 -19.82
N VAL A 155 82.53 -22.45 -18.53
CA VAL A 155 83.46 -22.77 -17.43
C VAL A 155 83.41 -24.25 -17.04
N GLU A 156 82.26 -24.91 -17.22
CA GLU A 156 82.01 -26.31 -16.88
C GLU A 156 83.02 -27.30 -17.50
N PRO A 157 83.42 -27.20 -18.79
CA PRO A 157 84.44 -28.07 -19.36
C PRO A 157 85.79 -27.92 -18.68
N ALA A 158 86.21 -26.69 -18.36
CA ALA A 158 87.48 -26.42 -17.69
C ALA A 158 87.49 -26.95 -16.25
N VAL A 159 86.35 -26.89 -15.56
CA VAL A 159 86.19 -27.44 -14.21
C VAL A 159 86.17 -28.97 -14.23
N ILE A 160 85.48 -29.60 -15.19
CA ILE A 160 85.47 -31.06 -15.37
C ILE A 160 86.87 -31.56 -15.75
N GLU A 161 87.58 -30.85 -16.63
CA GLU A 161 88.96 -31.15 -16.99
C GLU A 161 89.89 -31.02 -15.78
N ALA A 162 89.81 -29.93 -15.01
CA ALA A 162 90.58 -29.77 -13.78
C ALA A 162 90.26 -30.86 -12.74
N GLN A 163 88.99 -31.25 -12.59
CA GLN A 163 88.58 -32.33 -11.69
C GLN A 163 89.11 -33.70 -12.14
N ASN A 164 89.10 -33.97 -13.45
CA ASN A 164 89.68 -35.19 -14.05
C ASN A 164 91.21 -35.20 -13.97
N ALA A 165 91.86 -34.05 -14.12
CA ALA A 165 93.29 -33.90 -13.92
C ALA A 165 93.68 -34.20 -12.47
N VAL A 166 92.97 -33.64 -11.48
CA VAL A 166 93.19 -33.94 -10.05
C VAL A 166 92.89 -35.42 -9.73
N ARG A 167 91.85 -36.02 -10.31
CA ARG A 167 91.57 -37.46 -10.16
C ARG A 167 92.61 -38.37 -10.82
N SER A 168 93.31 -37.90 -11.84
CA SER A 168 94.35 -38.67 -12.55
C SER A 168 95.75 -38.54 -11.93
N ILE A 169 95.91 -37.69 -10.90
CA ILE A 169 97.14 -37.63 -10.08
C ILE A 169 97.30 -38.94 -9.32
N LYS A 170 98.31 -39.73 -9.68
CA LYS A 170 98.70 -40.94 -8.96
C LYS A 170 99.34 -40.55 -7.63
N LYS A 171 99.04 -41.31 -6.57
CA LYS A 171 99.52 -41.09 -5.19
C LYS A 171 101.05 -40.93 -5.06
N GLN A 172 101.83 -41.44 -6.01
CA GLN A 172 103.29 -41.34 -6.08
C GLN A 172 103.79 -39.93 -6.48
N GLN A 173 103.01 -39.14 -7.24
CA GLN A 173 103.38 -37.77 -7.66
C GLN A 173 103.08 -36.69 -6.61
N LEU A 174 102.28 -37.01 -5.58
CA LEU A 174 102.01 -36.13 -4.43
C LEU A 174 103.16 -36.13 -3.40
N VAL A 175 104.15 -37.02 -3.56
CA VAL A 175 105.24 -37.23 -2.58
C VAL A 175 106.43 -36.29 -2.82
N GLU A 176 106.53 -35.64 -3.98
CA GLU A 176 107.64 -34.72 -4.30
C GLU A 176 107.29 -33.23 -4.19
N VAL A 177 106.06 -32.88 -3.80
CA VAL A 177 105.64 -31.48 -3.57
C VAL A 177 105.22 -31.29 -2.11
N ARG A 178 106.19 -31.46 -1.20
CA ARG A 178 106.06 -31.06 0.21
C ARG A 178 107.03 -29.94 0.54
#